data_AF-A0A9W7TKI7-F1
#
_entry.id   AF-A0A9W7TKI7-F1
#
_cell.length_a   1.000
_cell.length_b   1.000
_cell.length_c   1.000
_cell.angle_alpha   90.00
_cell.angle_beta   90.00
_cell.angle_gamma   90.00
#
_symmetry.space_group_name_H-M   'P 1'
#
loop_
_entity.id
_entity.type
_entity.pdbx_description
1 polymer ?
#
loop_
_entity_poly.entity_id
_entity_poly.type
_entity_poly.pdbx_seq_one_letter_code
_entity_poly.pdbx_strand_id
1 'polypeptide(L)'
;MSRFTSLLRRTFGVVKEHVGTDHLGNKYYYVPEQKTWTGRVTRPRRLVEAANPAAFEYSEGSVPSEWDAWIRGRRKHPPTVEELLKNERYRENIKIKAEEVEERDKALQSKEYEEGLVARPVQAQIKGHASATLFGQSEVSEEPVSTANTFQPGSWVSPGTKR
;
A
#
# COMPACT_ATOMS: atom_id res chain seq x y z
N MET A 1 27.72 -9.77 -27.33
CA MET A 1 26.92 -8.72 -28.00
C MET A 1 26.59 -9.18 -29.42
N SER A 2 25.35 -9.58 -29.68
CA SER A 2 24.94 -10.18 -30.96
C SER A 2 25.02 -9.16 -32.11
N ARG A 3 25.71 -9.49 -33.22
CA ARG A 3 25.89 -8.59 -34.38
C ARG A 3 24.59 -8.23 -35.09
N PHE A 4 23.54 -9.01 -34.90
CA PHE A 4 22.22 -8.76 -35.46
C PHE A 4 21.52 -7.56 -34.82
N THR A 5 21.68 -7.36 -33.50
CA THR A 5 21.03 -6.26 -32.80
C THR A 5 21.67 -4.91 -33.16
N SER A 6 22.96 -4.88 -33.46
CA SER A 6 23.65 -3.66 -33.91
C SER A 6 23.22 -3.19 -35.30
N LEU A 7 22.87 -4.11 -36.20
CA LEU A 7 22.36 -3.76 -37.53
C LEU A 7 20.95 -3.20 -37.45
N LEU A 8 20.08 -3.82 -36.64
CA LEU A 8 18.70 -3.35 -36.41
C LEU A 8 18.66 -1.95 -35.75
N ARG A 9 19.62 -1.63 -34.86
CA ARG A 9 19.77 -0.29 -34.26
C ARG A 9 20.02 0.80 -35.29
N ARG A 10 20.71 0.45 -36.39
CA ARG A 10 21.13 1.40 -37.42
C ARG A 10 20.01 1.70 -38.42
N THR A 11 19.08 0.76 -38.63
CA THR A 11 18.04 0.87 -39.66
C THR A 11 16.63 1.16 -39.11
N PHE A 12 16.26 0.63 -37.93
CA PHE A 12 14.89 0.71 -37.41
C PHE A 12 14.72 1.64 -36.19
N GLY A 13 15.76 2.37 -35.80
CA GLY A 13 15.70 3.27 -34.64
C GLY A 13 15.90 2.54 -33.30
N VAL A 14 15.24 3.01 -32.24
CA VAL A 14 15.47 2.59 -30.84
C VAL A 14 15.14 1.11 -30.64
N VAL A 15 16.16 0.24 -30.63
CA VAL A 15 15.98 -1.19 -30.35
C VAL A 15 15.81 -1.42 -28.85
N LYS A 16 14.69 -2.08 -28.50
CA LYS A 16 14.39 -2.59 -27.16
C LYS A 16 14.78 -4.07 -27.08
N GLU A 17 15.44 -4.47 -26.00
CA GLU A 17 15.75 -5.88 -25.70
C GLU A 17 14.72 -6.44 -24.73
N HIS A 18 14.07 -7.55 -25.08
CA HIS A 18 13.14 -8.22 -24.17
C HIS A 18 13.93 -8.93 -23.07
N VAL A 19 13.62 -8.61 -21.81
CA VAL A 19 14.33 -9.13 -20.63
C VAL A 19 13.56 -10.26 -19.98
N GLY A 20 12.24 -10.12 -19.87
CA GLY A 20 11.41 -11.13 -19.24
C GLY A 20 9.95 -10.74 -19.15
N THR A 21 9.16 -11.71 -18.72
CA THR A 21 7.73 -11.58 -18.49
C THR A 21 7.40 -11.96 -17.07
N ASP A 22 6.42 -11.30 -16.50
CA ASP A 22 5.96 -11.52 -15.13
C ASP A 22 4.71 -12.41 -15.06
N HIS A 23 4.35 -12.87 -13.86
CA HIS A 23 3.16 -13.69 -13.60
C HIS A 23 1.85 -12.99 -14.02
N LEU A 24 1.82 -11.66 -14.01
CA LEU A 24 0.70 -10.84 -14.50
C LEU A 24 0.67 -10.68 -16.03
N GLY A 25 1.63 -11.24 -16.75
CA GLY A 25 1.77 -11.10 -18.20
C GLY A 25 2.44 -9.80 -18.66
N ASN A 26 2.90 -8.96 -17.74
CA ASN A 26 3.64 -7.74 -18.07
C ASN A 26 4.98 -8.09 -18.71
N LYS A 27 5.36 -7.35 -19.75
CA LYS A 27 6.61 -7.55 -20.49
C LYS A 27 7.61 -6.45 -20.17
N TYR A 28 8.86 -6.85 -19.91
CA TYR A 28 9.91 -5.94 -19.50
C TYR A 28 11.00 -5.84 -20.55
N TYR A 29 11.41 -4.60 -20.81
CA TYR A 29 12.36 -4.29 -21.86
C TYR A 29 13.52 -3.44 -21.35
N TYR A 30 14.72 -3.70 -21.86
CA TYR A 30 15.90 -2.89 -21.66
C TYR A 30 16.26 -2.16 -22.96
N VAL A 31 16.36 -0.84 -22.87
CA VAL A 31 16.85 -0.01 -23.97
C VAL A 31 18.29 0.36 -23.62
N PRO A 32 19.29 -0.20 -24.30
CA PRO A 32 20.67 0.21 -24.09
C PRO A 32 20.95 1.57 -24.72
N GLU A 33 22.08 2.15 -24.34
CA GLU A 33 22.55 3.39 -24.91
C GLU A 33 22.76 3.24 -26.42
N GLN A 34 22.17 4.15 -27.18
CA GLN A 34 22.30 4.14 -28.63
C GLN A 34 22.32 5.56 -29.19
N LYS A 35 23.11 5.73 -30.25
CA LYS A 35 23.18 6.96 -31.02
C LYS A 35 22.16 6.90 -32.14
N THR A 36 21.23 7.84 -32.15
CA THR A 36 20.32 8.01 -33.29
C THR A 36 21.09 8.51 -34.50
N TRP A 37 20.52 8.33 -35.69
CA TRP A 37 21.09 8.83 -36.95
C TRP A 37 21.37 10.35 -36.91
N THR A 38 20.55 11.10 -36.18
CA THR A 38 20.70 12.55 -35.93
C THR A 38 21.77 12.91 -34.89
N GLY A 39 22.56 11.95 -34.43
CA GLY A 39 23.66 12.16 -33.47
C GLY A 39 23.22 12.29 -32.00
N ARG A 40 21.91 12.24 -31.69
CA ARG A 40 21.44 12.31 -30.30
C ARG A 40 21.70 10.98 -29.59
N VAL A 41 22.34 11.06 -28.41
CA VAL A 41 22.58 9.91 -27.54
C VAL A 41 21.34 9.66 -26.69
N THR A 42 20.72 8.49 -26.87
CA THR A 42 19.61 8.05 -26.02
C THR A 42 20.17 7.36 -24.79
N ARG A 43 19.85 7.88 -23.60
CA ARG A 43 20.24 7.26 -22.33
C ARG A 43 19.63 5.86 -22.18
N PRO A 44 20.33 4.92 -21.52
CA PRO A 44 19.77 3.63 -21.25
C PRO A 44 18.54 3.77 -20.33
N ARG A 45 17.45 3.09 -20.66
CA ARG A 45 16.21 3.11 -19.87
C ARG A 45 15.58 1.72 -19.81
N ARG A 46 14.83 1.48 -18.75
CA ARG A 46 14.05 0.26 -18.52
C ARG A 46 12.58 0.59 -18.74
N LEU A 47 11.87 -0.29 -19.44
CA LEU A 47 10.49 -0.07 -19.85
C LEU A 47 9.64 -1.28 -19.45
N VAL A 48 8.38 -1.01 -19.16
CA VAL A 48 7.33 -2.01 -18.97
C VAL A 48 6.26 -1.80 -20.01
N GLU A 49 5.81 -2.90 -20.62
CA GLU A 49 4.63 -2.95 -21.46
C GLU A 49 3.60 -3.78 -20.72
N ALA A 50 2.52 -3.14 -20.28
CA ALA A 50 1.44 -3.77 -19.53
C ALA A 50 0.69 -4.77 -20.43
N ALA A 51 0.27 -5.91 -19.86
CA ALA A 51 -0.48 -6.92 -20.61
C ALA A 51 -1.86 -6.42 -21.07
N ASN A 52 -2.51 -5.60 -20.24
CA ASN A 52 -3.84 -5.06 -20.51
C ASN A 52 -3.75 -3.61 -21.02
N PRO A 53 -4.12 -3.33 -22.29
CA PRO A 53 -4.01 -2.00 -22.88
C PRO A 53 -5.03 -0.98 -22.34
N ALA A 54 -6.02 -1.41 -21.55
CA ALA A 54 -6.89 -0.50 -20.79
C ALA A 54 -6.12 0.28 -19.69
N ALA A 55 -4.86 -0.10 -19.41
CA ALA A 55 -4.01 0.37 -18.32
C ALA A 55 -3.35 1.76 -18.54
N PHE A 56 -4.09 2.75 -19.05
CA PHE A 56 -3.69 4.15 -18.81
C PHE A 56 -3.93 4.57 -17.35
N GLU A 57 -4.74 3.81 -16.61
CA GLU A 57 -4.79 3.87 -15.14
C GLU A 57 -3.66 3.06 -14.53
N TYR A 58 -2.70 3.75 -13.93
CA TYR A 58 -1.78 3.16 -12.98
C TYR A 58 -2.57 2.64 -11.77
N SER A 59 -2.86 1.34 -11.74
CA SER A 59 -3.39 0.69 -10.55
C SER A 59 -2.23 0.28 -9.64
N GLU A 60 -2.27 0.69 -8.37
CA GLU A 60 -1.29 0.30 -7.36
C GLU A 60 -1.27 -1.24 -7.24
N GLY A 61 -0.10 -1.85 -7.45
CA GLY A 61 0.07 -3.30 -7.47
C GLY A 61 0.03 -3.97 -8.85
N SER A 62 -0.10 -3.20 -9.94
CA SER A 62 -0.02 -3.75 -11.31
C SER A 62 1.36 -4.31 -11.69
N VAL A 63 2.42 -3.89 -10.99
CA VAL A 63 3.80 -4.30 -11.22
C VAL A 63 4.36 -4.89 -9.92
N PRO A 64 4.96 -6.10 -9.93
CA PRO A 64 5.61 -6.65 -8.75
C PRO A 64 6.78 -5.79 -8.28
N SER A 65 6.98 -5.78 -6.97
CA SER A 65 7.97 -4.93 -6.30
C SER A 65 9.41 -5.13 -6.80
N GLU A 66 9.71 -6.35 -7.24
CA GLU A 66 10.99 -6.82 -7.73
C GLU A 66 11.32 -6.23 -9.09
N TRP A 67 10.33 -6.28 -9.98
CA TRP A 67 10.38 -5.66 -11.29
C TRP A 67 10.40 -4.15 -11.21
N ASP A 68 9.63 -3.58 -10.29
CA ASP A 68 9.60 -2.16 -10.02
C ASP A 68 10.96 -1.64 -9.48
N ALA A 69 11.61 -2.41 -8.59
CA ALA A 69 12.97 -2.12 -8.14
C ALA A 69 14.00 -2.21 -9.29
N TRP A 70 13.81 -3.13 -10.23
CA TRP A 70 14.63 -3.20 -11.43
C TRP A 70 14.35 -1.99 -12.34
N ILE A 71 13.11 -1.64 -12.67
CA ILE A 71 12.83 -0.48 -13.54
C ILE A 71 13.43 0.81 -12.97
N ARG A 72 13.32 1.03 -11.66
CA ARG A 72 13.87 2.21 -10.98
C ARG A 72 15.39 2.24 -10.85
N GLY A 73 16.11 1.19 -11.28
CA GLY A 73 17.57 1.18 -11.19
C GLY A 73 18.13 0.68 -9.87
N ARG A 74 17.29 0.30 -8.88
CA ARG A 74 17.78 -0.19 -7.58
C ARG A 74 18.48 -1.54 -7.70
N ARG A 75 18.02 -2.39 -8.62
CA ARG A 75 18.66 -3.68 -8.95
C ARG A 75 19.38 -3.61 -10.30
N LYS A 76 20.55 -4.24 -10.41
CA LYS A 76 21.29 -4.34 -11.70
C LYS A 76 20.71 -5.44 -12.59
N HIS A 77 20.40 -6.58 -12.01
CA HIS A 77 19.89 -7.76 -12.69
C HIS A 77 18.36 -7.84 -12.59
N PRO A 78 17.67 -8.35 -13.63
CA PRO A 78 16.24 -8.61 -13.55
C PRO A 78 15.95 -9.70 -12.52
N PRO A 79 14.76 -9.70 -11.90
CA PRO A 79 14.36 -10.76 -10.99
C PRO A 79 14.16 -12.09 -11.73
N THR A 80 14.40 -13.19 -11.03
CA THR A 80 14.15 -14.55 -11.55
C THR A 80 12.72 -14.98 -11.23
N VAL A 81 12.11 -15.81 -12.08
CA VAL A 81 10.74 -16.33 -11.86
C VAL A 81 10.61 -17.08 -10.52
N GLU A 82 11.62 -17.85 -10.14
CA GLU A 82 11.65 -18.56 -8.86
C GLU A 82 11.65 -17.61 -7.65
N GLU A 83 12.36 -16.48 -7.75
CA GLU A 83 12.40 -15.46 -6.70
C GLU A 83 11.03 -14.81 -6.53
N LEU A 84 10.34 -14.52 -7.65
CA LEU A 84 8.99 -13.96 -7.63
C LEU A 84 8.03 -14.90 -6.91
N LEU A 85 7.99 -16.18 -7.28
CA LEU A 85 7.14 -17.19 -6.65
C LEU A 85 7.43 -17.36 -5.15
N LYS A 86 8.72 -17.33 -4.77
CA LYS A 86 9.11 -17.42 -3.36
C LYS A 86 8.62 -16.21 -2.56
N ASN A 87 8.70 -15.02 -3.15
CA ASN A 87 8.28 -13.79 -2.49
C ASN A 87 6.75 -13.67 -2.40
N GLU A 88 6.01 -14.14 -3.40
CA GLU A 88 4.55 -14.25 -3.33
C GLU A 88 4.12 -15.12 -2.14
N ARG A 89 4.65 -16.34 -2.05
CA ARG A 89 4.38 -17.24 -0.92
C ARG A 89 4.76 -16.61 0.41
N TYR A 90 5.87 -15.88 0.45
CA TYR A 90 6.29 -15.17 1.65
C TYR A 90 5.29 -14.10 2.08
N ARG A 91 4.74 -13.33 1.13
CA ARG A 91 3.70 -12.33 1.40
C ARG A 91 2.40 -12.97 1.89
N GLU A 92 1.98 -14.07 1.30
CA GLU A 92 0.82 -14.85 1.76
C GLU A 92 1.01 -15.35 3.19
N ASN A 93 2.18 -15.94 3.47
CA ASN A 93 2.51 -16.44 4.80
C ASN A 93 2.54 -15.32 5.86
N ILE A 94 3.02 -14.12 5.51
CA ILE A 94 2.99 -12.97 6.44
C ILE A 94 1.54 -12.58 6.73
N LYS A 95 0.66 -12.52 5.73
CA LYS A 95 -0.74 -12.18 5.95
C LYS A 95 -1.41 -13.13 6.93
N ILE A 96 -1.24 -14.44 6.71
CA ILE A 96 -1.78 -15.48 7.60
C ILE A 96 -1.25 -15.31 9.03
N LYS A 97 0.07 -15.09 9.18
CA LYS A 97 0.67 -14.88 10.50
C LYS A 97 0.21 -13.58 11.17
N ALA A 98 -0.01 -12.52 10.39
CA ALA A 98 -0.52 -11.25 10.92
C ALA A 98 -1.93 -11.42 11.47
N GLU A 99 -2.81 -12.08 10.73
CA GLU A 99 -4.17 -12.43 11.18
C GLU A 99 -4.14 -13.26 12.46
N GLU A 100 -3.29 -14.29 12.51
CA GLU A 100 -3.12 -15.16 13.68
C GLU A 100 -2.61 -14.39 14.91
N VAL A 101 -1.72 -13.42 14.73
CA VAL A 101 -1.22 -12.55 15.81
C VAL A 101 -2.31 -11.59 16.27
N GLU A 102 -3.07 -10.99 15.36
CA GLU A 102 -4.19 -10.12 15.71
C GLU A 102 -5.28 -10.85 16.49
N GLU A 103 -5.61 -12.09 16.12
CA GLU A 103 -6.58 -12.91 16.85
C GLU A 103 -6.11 -13.23 18.26
N ARG A 104 -4.83 -13.58 18.41
CA ARG A 104 -4.22 -13.82 19.74
C ARG A 104 -4.24 -12.55 20.59
N ASP A 105 -3.88 -11.41 20.02
CA ASP A 105 -3.88 -10.13 20.73
C ASP A 105 -5.30 -9.74 21.19
N LYS A 106 -6.30 -9.87 20.31
CA LYS A 106 -7.72 -9.66 20.66
C LYS A 106 -8.18 -10.58 21.80
N ALA A 107 -7.77 -11.85 21.78
CA ALA A 107 -8.12 -12.81 22.83
C ALA A 107 -7.42 -12.53 24.17
N LEU A 108 -6.20 -11.98 24.15
CA LEU A 108 -5.52 -11.53 25.36
C LEU A 108 -6.20 -10.28 25.92
N GLN A 109 -6.50 -9.29 25.07
CA GLN A 109 -7.24 -8.10 25.47
C GLN A 109 -8.60 -8.45 26.09
N SER A 110 -9.33 -9.43 25.53
CA SER A 110 -10.61 -9.87 26.12
C SER A 110 -10.45 -10.44 27.53
N LYS A 111 -9.38 -11.21 27.78
CA LYS A 111 -9.09 -11.76 29.11
C LYS A 111 -8.68 -10.66 30.09
N GLU A 112 -7.83 -9.72 29.66
CA GLU A 112 -7.44 -8.57 30.47
C GLU A 112 -8.64 -7.70 30.86
N TYR A 113 -9.64 -7.58 29.98
CA TYR A 113 -10.91 -6.93 30.30
C TYR A 113 -11.76 -7.72 31.31
N GLU A 114 -11.75 -9.05 31.27
CA GLU A 114 -12.44 -9.91 32.24
C GLU A 114 -11.76 -9.83 33.62
N GLU A 115 -10.43 -9.78 33.66
CA GLU A 115 -9.63 -9.66 34.87
C GLU A 115 -9.62 -8.23 35.45
N GLY A 116 -10.08 -7.24 34.68
CA GLY A 116 -10.15 -5.83 35.09
C GLY A 116 -8.79 -5.12 35.13
N LEU A 117 -7.76 -5.69 34.51
CA LEU A 117 -6.42 -5.09 34.43
C LEU A 117 -6.38 -3.91 33.45
N VAL A 118 -7.23 -3.93 32.43
CA VAL A 118 -7.33 -2.88 31.41
C VAL A 118 -8.76 -2.34 31.38
N ALA A 119 -8.90 -1.01 31.35
CA ALA A 119 -10.21 -0.37 31.23
C ALA A 119 -10.76 -0.56 29.82
N ARG A 120 -12.00 -1.06 29.70
CA ARG A 120 -12.70 -1.11 28.41
C ARG A 120 -12.75 0.31 27.82
N PRO A 121 -12.43 0.50 26.53
CA PRO A 121 -12.61 1.79 25.89
C PRO A 121 -14.08 2.17 26.06
N VAL A 122 -14.32 3.28 26.76
CA VAL A 122 -15.68 3.78 27.00
C VAL A 122 -16.31 4.03 25.64
N GLN A 123 -17.47 3.43 25.38
CA GLN A 123 -18.27 3.68 24.18
C GLN A 123 -18.82 5.12 24.26
N ALA A 124 -17.98 6.10 23.96
CA ALA A 124 -18.42 7.49 23.85
C ALA A 124 -19.28 7.63 22.59
N GLN A 125 -20.47 8.18 22.74
CA GLN A 125 -21.29 8.52 21.60
C GLN A 125 -20.60 9.65 20.83
N ILE A 126 -20.21 9.38 19.60
CA ILE A 126 -19.66 10.41 18.70
C ILE A 126 -20.84 11.24 18.21
N LYS A 127 -21.08 12.39 18.83
CA LYS A 127 -22.10 13.35 18.41
C LYS A 127 -21.45 14.49 17.62
N GLY A 128 -21.82 14.63 16.35
CA GLY A 128 -21.48 15.76 15.48
C GLY A 128 -20.28 15.54 14.54
N HIS A 129 -20.06 16.52 13.67
CA HIS A 129 -18.90 16.58 12.78
C HIS A 129 -17.67 17.10 13.53
N ALA A 130 -16.46 16.73 13.09
CA ALA A 130 -15.21 17.11 13.74
C ALA A 130 -14.97 18.64 13.88
N SER A 131 -15.69 19.46 13.11
CA SER A 131 -15.64 20.92 13.14
C SER A 131 -16.75 21.56 13.97
N ALA A 132 -17.62 20.78 14.63
CA ALA A 132 -18.71 21.31 15.43
C ALA A 132 -18.18 21.83 16.78
N THR A 133 -18.32 23.14 17.01
CA THR A 133 -18.05 23.74 18.32
C THR A 133 -19.21 23.45 19.28
N LEU A 134 -18.98 22.66 20.32
CA LEU A 134 -19.93 22.42 21.42
C LEU A 134 -20.00 23.64 22.37
N PHE A 135 -20.35 24.82 21.87
CA PHE A 135 -20.52 26.01 22.68
C PHE A 135 -22.02 26.28 22.89
N GLY A 136 -22.50 26.22 24.14
CA GLY A 136 -23.85 26.61 24.52
C GLY A 136 -24.91 25.51 24.65
N GLN A 137 -24.54 24.21 24.66
CA GLN A 137 -25.49 23.16 25.06
C GLN A 137 -25.75 23.24 26.57
N SER A 138 -27.01 23.48 26.95
CA SER A 138 -27.45 23.65 28.34
C SER A 138 -27.75 22.33 29.07
N GLU A 139 -27.88 21.23 28.33
CA GLU A 139 -28.21 19.92 28.87
C GLU A 139 -26.93 19.15 29.18
N VAL A 140 -26.65 18.98 30.47
CA VAL A 140 -25.53 18.15 30.92
C VAL A 140 -25.94 16.69 30.79
N SER A 141 -25.28 15.94 29.91
CA SER A 141 -25.55 14.52 29.65
C SER A 141 -24.87 13.62 30.70
N GLU A 142 -25.55 12.54 31.09
CA GLU A 142 -24.97 11.49 31.94
C GLU A 142 -23.94 10.64 31.18
N GLU A 143 -24.12 10.48 29.87
CA GLU A 143 -23.22 9.72 29.01
C GLU A 143 -22.05 10.61 28.53
N PRO A 144 -20.81 10.10 28.52
CA PRO A 144 -19.66 10.81 28.00
C PRO A 144 -19.76 10.98 26.48
N VAL A 145 -19.48 12.19 25.99
CA VAL A 145 -19.55 12.55 24.58
C VAL A 145 -18.17 12.94 24.09
N SER A 146 -17.81 12.51 22.88
CA SER A 146 -16.58 12.91 22.23
C SER A 146 -16.89 13.61 20.91
N THR A 147 -16.38 14.83 20.75
CA THR A 147 -16.40 15.58 19.49
C THR A 147 -14.96 15.89 19.11
N ALA A 148 -14.45 15.18 18.10
CA ALA A 148 -13.05 15.24 17.66
C ALA A 148 -12.05 15.07 18.82
N ASN A 149 -11.30 16.13 19.15
CA ASN A 149 -10.27 16.11 20.20
C ASN A 149 -10.80 16.54 21.58
N THR A 150 -12.07 16.92 21.69
CA THR A 150 -12.67 17.39 22.94
C THR A 150 -13.52 16.26 23.52
N PHE A 151 -13.04 15.69 24.63
CA PHE A 151 -13.80 14.74 25.43
C PHE A 151 -14.57 15.50 26.52
N GLN A 152 -15.89 15.35 26.53
CA GLN A 152 -16.74 15.83 27.61
C GLN A 152 -17.15 14.64 28.49
N PRO A 153 -16.64 14.56 29.74
CA PRO A 153 -17.09 13.53 30.65
C PRO A 153 -18.57 13.76 31.00
N GLY A 154 -19.34 12.69 31.11
CA GLY A 154 -20.73 12.76 31.59
C GLY A 154 -20.77 13.24 33.04
N SER A 155 -21.79 14.01 33.42
CA SER A 155 -21.96 14.47 34.80
C SER A 155 -22.80 13.48 35.60
N TRP A 156 -22.37 13.17 36.83
CA TRP A 156 -23.15 12.34 37.74
C TRP A 156 -24.30 13.16 38.34
N VAL A 157 -25.55 12.76 38.07
CA VAL A 157 -26.76 13.38 38.65
C VAL A 157 -27.14 12.58 39.91
N SER A 158 -27.33 13.27 41.04
CA SER A 158 -27.72 12.59 42.28
C SER A 158 -29.15 12.04 42.17
N PRO A 159 -29.46 10.84 42.73
CA PRO A 159 -30.76 10.18 42.56
C PRO A 159 -31.98 10.93 43.13
N GLY A 160 -31.81 12.11 43.74
CA GLY A 160 -32.86 12.84 44.46
C GLY A 160 -33.45 14.06 43.72
N THR A 161 -33.02 14.34 42.49
CA THR A 161 -33.37 15.61 41.81
C THR A 161 -34.26 15.39 40.59
N LYS A 162 -35.31 14.57 40.72
CA LYS A 162 -36.43 14.56 39.77
C LYS A 162 -37.61 15.28 40.44
N ARG A 163 -37.80 16.56 40.10
CA ARG A 163 -39.07 17.27 40.35
C ARG A 163 -40.00 17.07 39.18
#